data_AF-A0A6M9Q1Q6-F1
#
_entry.id   AF-A0A6M9Q1Q6-F1
#
_cell.length_a   1.000
_cell.length_b   1.000
_cell.length_c   1.000
_cell.angle_alpha   90.00
_cell.angle_beta   90.00
_cell.angle_gamma   90.00
#
_symmetry.space_group_name_H-M   'P 1'
#
loop_
_entity.id
_entity.type
_entity.pdbx_description
1 polymer ?
#
loop_
_entity_poly.entity_id
_entity_poly.type
_entity_poly.pdbx_seq_one_letter_code
_entity_poly.pdbx_strand_id
1 'polypeptide(L)'
;MYLFFQAELEYRKHRVESEVLSLYGLPVQAVPHYFCDNAFCSRKSIKNFNTLELLKFCWIQQFQQSAIMLALPREIESDHLLIQHFGDGYLGCVSGSIRKNELLTLALSYDRLIKVEGSRRLFALPKFVVEERLKHSPFSEAEIKELTKVQEMNLKLVDQFIEKKTQEIRKDLDSCPRILKRGIGLASSLN
;
A
#
# COMPACT_ATOMS: atom_id res chain seq x y z
N MET A 1 -21.22 -15.67 -12.21
CA MET A 1 -20.62 -14.65 -11.31
C MET A 1 -19.52 -13.87 -12.01
N TYR A 2 -18.56 -14.49 -12.70
CA TYR A 2 -17.49 -13.80 -13.47
C TYR A 2 -17.98 -12.79 -14.53
N LEU A 3 -19.03 -13.10 -15.28
CA LEU A 3 -19.56 -12.22 -16.34
C LEU A 3 -20.15 -10.90 -15.80
N PHE A 4 -20.74 -10.93 -14.59
CA PHE A 4 -21.31 -9.74 -13.95
C PHE A 4 -20.19 -8.78 -13.49
N PHE A 5 -19.13 -9.32 -12.89
CA PHE A 5 -17.96 -8.52 -12.48
C PHE A 5 -17.28 -7.85 -13.68
N GLN A 6 -17.17 -8.56 -14.81
CA GLN A 6 -16.51 -8.02 -16.00
C GLN A 6 -17.33 -6.90 -16.64
N ALA A 7 -18.66 -7.06 -16.75
CA ALA A 7 -19.56 -6.02 -17.26
C ALA A 7 -19.58 -4.77 -16.36
N GLU A 8 -19.56 -4.97 -15.04
CA GLU A 8 -19.51 -3.86 -14.08
C GLU A 8 -18.18 -3.09 -14.16
N LEU A 9 -17.06 -3.80 -14.32
CA LEU A 9 -15.75 -3.19 -14.51
C LEU A 9 -15.65 -2.38 -15.80
N GLU A 10 -16.13 -2.94 -16.91
CA GLU A 10 -16.19 -2.24 -18.21
C GLU A 10 -17.09 -1.01 -18.15
N TYR A 11 -18.24 -1.12 -17.50
CA TYR A 11 -19.14 0.02 -17.28
C TYR A 11 -18.47 1.12 -16.44
N ARG A 12 -17.83 0.75 -15.32
CA ARG A 12 -17.10 1.70 -14.47
C ARG A 12 -15.99 2.39 -15.24
N LYS A 13 -15.21 1.63 -16.01
CA LYS A 13 -14.16 2.17 -16.89
C LYS A 13 -14.73 3.21 -17.85
N HIS A 14 -15.77 2.85 -18.61
CA HIS A 14 -16.36 3.76 -19.59
C HIS A 14 -16.90 5.05 -18.96
N ARG A 15 -17.51 4.95 -17.77
CA ARG A 15 -17.98 6.13 -17.02
C ARG A 15 -16.83 7.07 -16.65
N VAL A 16 -15.74 6.52 -16.10
CA VAL A 16 -14.56 7.31 -15.69
C VAL A 16 -13.90 7.97 -16.91
N GLU A 17 -13.66 7.21 -17.98
CA GLU A 17 -13.05 7.75 -19.20
C GLU A 17 -13.90 8.88 -19.81
N SER A 18 -15.21 8.68 -19.93
CA SER A 18 -16.12 9.67 -20.53
C SER A 18 -16.16 10.98 -19.73
N GLU A 19 -16.25 10.91 -18.41
CA GLU A 19 -16.31 12.11 -17.58
C GLU A 19 -14.96 12.85 -17.56
N VAL A 20 -13.84 12.14 -17.50
CA VAL A 20 -12.51 12.77 -17.54
C VAL A 20 -12.26 13.46 -18.88
N LEU A 21 -12.65 12.85 -19.99
CA LEU A 21 -12.58 13.46 -21.31
C LEU A 21 -13.43 14.74 -21.37
N SER A 22 -14.66 14.69 -20.84
CA SER A 22 -15.58 15.83 -20.82
C SER A 22 -15.11 16.96 -19.92
N LEU A 23 -14.73 16.67 -18.67
CA LEU A 23 -14.35 17.67 -17.66
C LEU A 23 -13.10 18.44 -18.07
N TYR A 24 -12.16 17.79 -18.75
CA TYR A 24 -10.89 18.39 -19.14
C TYR A 24 -10.81 18.74 -20.63
N GLY A 25 -11.88 18.55 -21.41
CA GLY A 25 -11.87 18.85 -22.84
C GLY A 25 -10.76 18.12 -23.60
N LEU A 26 -10.48 16.87 -23.20
CA LEU A 26 -9.46 16.05 -23.86
C LEU A 26 -10.03 15.48 -25.18
N PRO A 27 -9.19 15.26 -26.19
CA PRO A 27 -9.66 14.68 -27.46
C PRO A 27 -10.31 13.32 -27.22
N VAL A 28 -11.35 13.01 -28.00
CA VAL A 28 -12.07 11.72 -27.97
C VAL A 28 -11.18 10.62 -28.56
N GLN A 29 -10.14 10.27 -27.82
CA GLN A 29 -9.28 9.13 -28.05
C GLN A 29 -9.32 8.26 -26.80
N ALA A 30 -9.12 6.95 -26.98
CA ALA A 30 -9.05 6.02 -25.86
C ALA A 30 -7.88 6.41 -24.96
N VAL A 31 -8.19 6.90 -23.76
CA VAL A 31 -7.20 7.19 -22.73
C VAL A 31 -6.64 5.84 -22.25
N PRO A 32 -5.32 5.62 -22.32
CA PRO A 32 -4.75 4.38 -21.80
C PRO A 32 -5.08 4.27 -20.30
N HIS A 33 -5.49 3.10 -19.86
CA HIS A 33 -5.87 2.87 -18.47
C HIS A 33 -5.19 1.63 -17.94
N TYR A 34 -5.02 1.60 -16.63
CA TYR A 34 -4.40 0.50 -15.92
C TYR A 34 -5.35 0.04 -14.82
N PHE A 35 -5.69 -1.25 -14.86
CA PHE A 35 -6.43 -1.88 -13.79
C PHE A 35 -5.45 -2.36 -12.71
N CYS A 36 -5.60 -1.79 -11.52
CA CYS A 36 -4.80 -2.11 -10.35
C CYS A 36 -5.64 -2.99 -9.42
N ASP A 37 -5.39 -4.29 -9.51
CA ASP A 37 -6.06 -5.33 -8.71
C ASP A 37 -5.05 -6.05 -7.82
N ASN A 38 -5.51 -6.44 -6.64
CA ASN A 38 -4.80 -7.24 -5.65
C ASN A 38 -4.39 -8.63 -6.17
N ALA A 39 -4.95 -9.11 -7.29
CA ALA A 39 -4.51 -10.33 -7.96
C ALA A 39 -3.10 -10.25 -8.59
N PHE A 40 -2.39 -9.12 -8.46
CA PHE A 40 -1.03 -8.97 -8.97
C PHE A 40 -0.05 -9.92 -8.26
N CYS A 41 0.43 -10.92 -9.00
CA CYS A 41 1.47 -11.85 -8.56
C CYS A 41 2.65 -11.83 -9.54
N SER A 42 3.62 -10.96 -9.31
CA SER A 42 4.89 -10.98 -10.05
C SER A 42 5.95 -11.78 -9.28
N ARG A 43 6.59 -12.74 -9.95
CA ARG A 43 7.74 -13.50 -9.42
C ARG A 43 9.07 -12.77 -9.61
N LYS A 44 9.08 -11.62 -10.30
CA LYS A 44 10.29 -10.85 -10.59
C LYS A 44 10.70 -10.04 -9.36
N SER A 45 11.98 -9.67 -9.29
CA SER A 45 12.44 -8.66 -8.33
C SER A 45 11.83 -7.30 -8.69
N ILE A 46 11.49 -6.49 -7.68
CA ILE A 46 10.93 -5.13 -7.83
C ILE A 46 11.83 -4.24 -8.70
N LYS A 47 13.16 -4.43 -8.63
CA LYS A 47 14.13 -3.71 -9.48
C LYS A 47 13.91 -3.92 -10.98
N ASN A 48 13.32 -5.05 -11.35
CA ASN A 48 13.07 -5.46 -12.73
C ASN A 48 11.62 -5.19 -13.17
N PHE A 49 10.79 -4.58 -12.32
CA PHE A 49 9.43 -4.23 -12.69
C PHE A 49 9.44 -3.14 -13.77
N ASN A 50 8.52 -3.27 -14.72
CA ASN A 50 8.17 -2.18 -15.63
C ASN A 50 7.32 -1.12 -14.89
N THR A 51 7.07 0.02 -15.53
CA THR A 51 6.32 1.14 -14.94
C THR A 51 4.94 0.71 -14.42
N LEU A 52 4.23 -0.15 -15.17
CA LEU A 52 2.91 -0.66 -14.80
C LEU A 52 2.98 -1.60 -13.58
N GLU A 53 3.95 -2.52 -13.56
CA GLU A 53 4.19 -3.43 -12.44
C GLU A 53 4.54 -2.64 -11.16
N LEU A 54 5.33 -1.56 -11.28
CA LEU A 54 5.64 -0.66 -10.15
C LEU A 54 4.39 0.08 -9.64
N LEU A 55 3.58 0.64 -10.54
CA LEU A 55 2.33 1.33 -10.18
C LEU A 55 1.37 0.41 -9.44
N LYS A 56 1.16 -0.80 -9.96
CA LYS A 56 0.31 -1.82 -9.31
C LYS A 56 0.86 -2.22 -7.95
N PHE A 57 2.16 -2.45 -7.85
CA PHE A 57 2.80 -2.80 -6.58
C PHE A 57 2.55 -1.73 -5.51
N CYS A 58 2.91 -0.48 -5.80
CA CYS A 58 2.75 0.61 -4.84
C CYS A 58 1.27 0.82 -4.44
N TRP A 59 0.34 0.70 -5.39
CA TRP A 59 -1.09 0.80 -5.12
C TRP A 59 -1.59 -0.25 -4.13
N ILE A 60 -1.25 -1.52 -4.36
CA ILE A 60 -1.67 -2.63 -3.50
C ILE A 60 -1.13 -2.43 -2.08
N GLN A 61 0.13 -2.02 -1.96
CA GLN A 61 0.73 -1.79 -0.65
C GLN A 61 0.09 -0.64 0.11
N GLN A 62 -0.34 0.40 -0.61
CA GLN A 62 -0.90 1.59 0.03
C GLN A 62 -2.38 1.44 0.40
N PHE A 63 -3.19 0.78 -0.44
CA PHE A 63 -4.65 0.82 -0.28
C PHE A 63 -5.35 -0.53 -0.30
N GLN A 64 -4.70 -1.60 -0.77
CA GLN A 64 -5.26 -2.96 -0.82
C GLN A 64 -6.67 -3.06 -1.45
N GLN A 65 -7.00 -2.20 -2.43
CA GLN A 65 -8.31 -2.17 -3.08
C GLN A 65 -8.17 -2.26 -4.59
N SER A 66 -9.25 -2.54 -5.32
CA SER A 66 -9.23 -2.51 -6.80
C SER A 66 -9.53 -1.11 -7.30
N ALA A 67 -8.76 -0.61 -8.27
CA ALA A 67 -9.03 0.69 -8.89
C ALA A 67 -8.59 0.77 -10.36
N ILE A 68 -9.06 1.83 -11.01
CA ILE A 68 -8.68 2.23 -12.36
C ILE A 68 -7.80 3.47 -12.28
N MET A 69 -6.68 3.42 -13.00
CA MET A 69 -5.73 4.52 -13.15
C MET A 69 -5.71 4.94 -14.62
N LEU A 70 -5.83 6.24 -14.89
CA LEU A 70 -5.85 6.76 -16.27
C LEU A 70 -4.52 7.41 -16.62
N ALA A 71 -3.94 7.05 -17.76
CA ALA A 71 -2.75 7.69 -18.31
C ALA A 71 -3.14 8.89 -19.16
N LEU A 72 -3.13 10.08 -18.57
CA LEU A 72 -3.54 11.28 -19.28
C LEU A 72 -2.42 11.87 -20.15
N PRO A 73 -2.77 12.49 -21.30
CA PRO A 73 -1.81 13.16 -22.16
C PRO A 73 -1.22 14.43 -21.53
N ARG A 74 -1.80 14.92 -20.43
CA ARG A 74 -1.32 16.06 -19.64
C ARG A 74 -1.60 15.86 -18.16
N GLU A 75 -0.84 16.56 -17.32
CA GLU A 75 -1.13 16.65 -15.89
C GLU A 75 -2.41 17.44 -15.65
N ILE A 76 -3.21 17.00 -14.68
CA ILE A 76 -4.41 17.70 -14.22
C ILE A 76 -4.13 18.35 -12.86
N GLU A 77 -4.77 19.49 -12.61
CA GLU A 77 -4.51 20.30 -11.42
C GLU A 77 -4.94 19.62 -10.12
N SER A 78 -5.96 18.75 -10.16
CA SER A 78 -6.43 18.01 -8.99
C SER A 78 -7.28 16.79 -9.34
N ASP A 79 -6.84 15.62 -8.88
CA ASP A 79 -7.58 14.35 -8.95
C ASP A 79 -8.74 14.30 -7.92
N HIS A 80 -8.83 15.28 -7.01
CA HIS A 80 -9.74 15.21 -5.87
C HIS A 80 -11.22 15.15 -6.26
N LEU A 81 -11.64 15.93 -7.26
CA LEU A 81 -13.02 15.95 -7.76
C LEU A 81 -13.42 14.60 -8.36
N LEU A 82 -12.51 13.99 -9.12
CA LEU A 82 -12.73 12.66 -9.70
C LEU A 82 -12.79 11.60 -8.60
N ILE A 83 -11.90 11.66 -7.60
CA ILE A 83 -11.92 10.74 -6.47
C ILE A 83 -13.22 10.87 -5.65
N GLN A 84 -13.73 12.09 -5.43
CA GLN A 84 -15.02 12.29 -4.76
C GLN A 84 -16.17 11.65 -5.55
N HIS A 85 -16.14 11.78 -6.88
CA HIS A 85 -17.20 11.31 -7.75
C HIS A 85 -17.17 9.80 -8.03
N PHE A 86 -15.99 9.19 -8.05
CA PHE A 86 -15.77 7.77 -8.34
C PHE A 86 -15.41 6.91 -7.12
N GLY A 87 -15.13 7.55 -5.98
CA GLY A 87 -14.81 6.90 -4.72
C GLY A 87 -13.54 6.06 -4.77
N ASP A 88 -13.65 4.86 -4.21
CA ASP A 88 -12.56 3.87 -4.16
C ASP A 88 -12.16 3.32 -5.54
N GLY A 89 -13.00 3.51 -6.57
CA GLY A 89 -12.78 2.99 -7.92
C GLY A 89 -11.81 3.79 -8.78
N TYR A 90 -11.42 4.99 -8.36
CA TYR A 90 -10.51 5.86 -9.11
C TYR A 90 -9.26 6.17 -8.29
N LEU A 91 -8.11 5.86 -8.87
CA LEU A 91 -6.82 6.01 -8.22
C LEU A 91 -6.12 7.32 -8.60
N GLY A 92 -6.40 7.85 -9.79
CA GLY A 92 -5.82 9.10 -10.22
C GLY A 92 -5.28 9.07 -11.64
N CYS A 93 -4.58 10.15 -11.97
CA CYS A 93 -3.93 10.36 -13.25
C CYS A 93 -2.45 10.02 -13.19
N VAL A 94 -2.02 9.15 -14.09
CA VAL A 94 -0.61 9.00 -14.43
C VAL A 94 -0.31 9.92 -15.59
N SER A 95 0.53 10.92 -15.36
CA SER A 95 1.07 11.69 -16.46
C SER A 95 1.97 10.80 -17.31
N GLY A 96 1.98 11.01 -18.63
CA GLY A 96 2.93 10.34 -19.52
C GLY A 96 4.42 10.59 -19.17
N SER A 97 4.70 11.53 -18.25
CA SER A 97 6.03 11.93 -17.79
C SER A 97 6.51 11.19 -16.53
N ILE A 98 5.74 10.29 -15.91
CA ILE A 98 6.17 9.61 -14.69
C ILE A 98 7.45 8.80 -14.93
N ARG A 99 8.51 9.23 -14.26
CA ARG A 99 9.82 8.59 -14.38
C ARG A 99 9.77 7.25 -13.64
N LYS A 100 10.10 6.17 -14.36
CA LYS A 100 10.25 4.82 -13.77
C LYS A 100 11.10 4.84 -12.49
N ASN A 101 12.12 5.68 -12.43
CA ASN A 101 13.02 5.79 -11.27
C ASN A 101 12.30 6.32 -10.01
N GLU A 102 11.34 7.23 -10.16
CA GLU A 102 10.56 7.77 -9.04
C GLU A 102 9.61 6.68 -8.50
N LEU A 103 8.92 5.98 -9.40
CA LEU A 103 8.08 4.83 -9.03
C LEU A 103 8.89 3.69 -8.41
N LEU A 104 10.10 3.44 -8.91
CA LEU A 104 10.98 2.42 -8.36
C LEU A 104 11.42 2.79 -6.94
N THR A 105 11.79 4.05 -6.70
CA THR A 105 12.10 4.56 -5.36
C THR A 105 10.92 4.34 -4.41
N LEU A 106 9.71 4.69 -4.85
CA LEU A 106 8.49 4.50 -4.07
C LEU A 106 8.23 3.02 -3.76
N ALA A 107 8.35 2.14 -4.77
CA ALA A 107 8.16 0.71 -4.61
C ALA A 107 9.19 0.09 -3.64
N LEU A 108 10.45 0.53 -3.70
CA LEU A 108 11.49 0.08 -2.78
C LEU A 108 11.22 0.54 -1.34
N SER A 109 10.65 1.74 -1.14
CA SER A 109 10.25 2.21 0.18
C SER A 109 9.10 1.38 0.76
N TYR A 110 8.09 1.04 -0.04
CA TYR A 110 7.02 0.11 0.39
C TYR A 110 7.57 -1.29 0.71
N ASP A 111 8.45 -1.83 -0.12
CA ASP A 111 9.10 -3.13 0.14
C ASP A 111 9.90 -3.11 1.45
N ARG A 112 10.61 -2.01 1.72
CA ARG A 112 11.33 -1.80 2.98
C ARG A 112 10.37 -1.77 4.17
N LEU A 113 9.24 -1.07 4.06
CA LEU A 113 8.22 -1.00 5.10
C LEU A 113 7.72 -2.41 5.47
N ILE A 114 7.31 -3.19 4.45
CA ILE A 114 6.83 -4.57 4.63
C ILE A 114 7.87 -5.45 5.32
N LYS A 115 9.15 -5.33 4.92
CA LYS A 115 10.24 -6.10 5.52
C LYS A 115 10.47 -5.72 6.98
N VAL A 116 10.41 -4.44 7.32
CA VAL A 116 10.55 -3.97 8.71
C VAL A 116 9.38 -4.44 9.56
N GLU A 117 8.14 -4.26 9.11
CA GLU A 117 6.95 -4.74 9.82
C GLU A 117 6.96 -6.28 9.96
N GLY A 118 7.39 -6.99 8.91
CA GLY A 118 7.53 -8.44 8.91
C GLY A 118 8.64 -8.98 9.82
N SER A 119 9.67 -8.18 10.11
CA SER A 119 10.79 -8.58 10.97
C SER A 119 10.37 -8.90 12.40
N ARG A 120 9.22 -8.39 12.86
CA ARG A 120 8.61 -8.73 14.16
C ARG A 120 8.47 -10.24 14.37
N ARG A 121 8.20 -10.98 13.28
CA ARG A 121 8.05 -12.45 13.32
C ARG A 121 9.34 -13.18 13.70
N LEU A 122 10.51 -12.56 13.51
CA LEU A 122 11.80 -13.14 13.90
C LEU A 122 11.98 -13.18 15.43
N PHE A 123 11.28 -12.30 16.14
CA PHE A 123 11.36 -12.18 17.60
C PHE A 123 10.16 -12.82 18.30
N ALA A 124 9.06 -13.04 17.58
CA ALA A 124 7.83 -13.60 18.12
C ALA A 124 7.95 -15.11 18.37
N LEU A 125 8.52 -15.50 19.51
CA LEU A 125 8.26 -16.82 20.10
C LEU A 125 7.05 -16.70 21.03
N PRO A 126 6.00 -17.52 20.89
CA PRO A 126 4.86 -17.45 21.79
C PRO A 126 5.28 -17.71 23.24
N LYS A 127 4.76 -16.91 24.18
CA LYS A 127 5.04 -17.02 25.61
C LYS A 127 4.88 -18.44 26.16
N PHE A 128 3.78 -19.12 25.78
CA PHE A 128 3.51 -20.49 26.21
C PHE A 128 4.59 -21.48 25.75
N VAL A 129 5.21 -21.27 24.58
CA VAL A 129 6.31 -22.12 24.10
C VAL A 129 7.55 -21.95 24.97
N VAL A 130 7.81 -20.73 25.43
CA VAL A 130 8.94 -20.47 26.33
C VAL A 130 8.67 -21.02 27.73
N GLU A 131 7.48 -20.79 28.28
CA GLU A 131 7.08 -21.32 29.58
C GLU A 131 7.16 -22.86 29.61
N GLU A 132 6.63 -23.56 28.61
CA GLU A 132 6.71 -25.03 28.53
C GLU A 132 8.15 -25.54 28.45
N ARG A 133 9.03 -24.90 27.67
CA ARG A 133 10.46 -25.27 27.61
C ARG A 133 11.18 -25.06 28.94
N LEU A 134 10.86 -23.98 29.64
CA LEU A 134 11.46 -23.68 30.93
C LEU A 134 10.98 -24.65 32.03
N LYS A 135 9.75 -25.17 31.95
CA LYS A 135 9.25 -26.22 32.88
C LYS A 135 10.05 -27.53 32.82
N HIS A 136 10.67 -27.83 31.68
CA HIS A 136 11.53 -29.00 31.49
C HIS A 136 13.00 -28.73 31.86
N SER A 137 13.31 -27.53 32.37
CA SER A 137 14.67 -27.07 32.72
C SER A 137 14.81 -26.99 34.25
N PRO A 138 16.03 -26.84 34.82
CA PRO A 138 16.25 -26.82 36.27
C PRO A 138 15.87 -25.47 36.92
N PHE A 139 14.73 -24.88 36.53
CA PHE A 139 14.22 -23.62 37.08
C PHE A 139 12.97 -23.88 37.93
N SER A 140 12.86 -23.15 39.03
CA SER A 140 11.65 -23.09 39.85
C SER A 140 10.54 -22.27 39.15
N GLU A 141 9.29 -22.44 39.58
CA GLU A 141 8.15 -21.69 39.02
C GLU A 141 8.32 -20.16 39.14
N ALA A 142 8.96 -19.68 40.20
CA ALA A 142 9.26 -18.26 40.40
C ALA A 142 10.28 -17.76 39.36
N GLU A 143 11.37 -18.50 39.13
CA GLU A 143 12.38 -18.16 38.12
C GLU A 143 11.80 -18.20 36.69
N ILE A 144 10.91 -19.16 36.40
CA ILE A 144 10.20 -19.23 35.11
C ILE A 144 9.35 -17.97 34.89
N LYS A 145 8.62 -17.50 35.92
CA LYS A 145 7.83 -16.26 35.85
C LYS A 145 8.72 -15.04 35.62
N GLU A 146 9.86 -14.95 36.28
CA GLU A 146 10.82 -13.86 36.08
C GLU A 146 11.42 -13.86 34.68
N LEU A 147 11.90 -15.01 34.19
CA LEU A 147 12.46 -15.15 32.84
C LEU A 147 11.44 -14.77 31.76
N THR A 148 10.18 -15.18 31.95
CA THR A 148 9.10 -14.87 31.02
C THR A 148 8.75 -13.37 31.03
N LYS A 149 8.79 -12.73 32.20
CA LYS A 149 8.63 -11.28 32.33
C LYS A 149 9.77 -10.51 31.64
N VAL A 150 11.02 -10.97 31.79
CA VAL A 150 12.18 -10.39 31.08
C VAL A 150 12.00 -10.51 29.57
N GLN A 151 11.55 -11.68 29.08
CA GLN A 151 11.25 -11.87 27.66
C GLN A 151 10.18 -10.87 27.17
N GLU A 152 9.08 -10.70 27.90
CA GLU A 152 8.04 -9.73 27.54
C GLU A 152 8.57 -8.30 27.47
N MET A 153 9.41 -7.90 28.42
CA MET A 153 10.04 -6.58 28.41
C MET A 153 10.93 -6.39 27.18
N ASN A 154 11.74 -7.39 26.84
CA ASN A 154 12.59 -7.35 25.65
C ASN A 154 11.77 -7.28 24.36
N LEU A 155 10.67 -8.04 24.25
CA LEU A 155 9.77 -7.97 23.10
C LEU A 155 9.10 -6.60 22.95
N LYS A 156 8.72 -5.95 24.05
CA LYS A 156 8.19 -4.59 24.02
C LYS A 156 9.22 -3.59 23.46
N LEU A 157 10.49 -3.73 23.84
CA LEU A 157 11.57 -2.88 23.31
C LEU A 157 11.78 -3.09 21.81
N VAL A 158 11.73 -4.34 21.35
CA VAL A 158 11.79 -4.68 19.93
C VAL A 158 10.61 -4.07 19.17
N ASP A 159 9.39 -4.23 19.68
CA ASP A 159 8.18 -3.66 19.07
C ASP A 159 8.28 -2.13 18.96
N GLN A 160 8.77 -1.45 20.00
CA GLN A 160 8.99 0.01 19.98
C GLN A 160 10.01 0.43 18.91
N PHE A 161 11.10 -0.34 18.75
CA PHE A 161 12.11 -0.04 17.75
C PHE A 161 11.58 -0.22 16.32
N ILE A 162 10.85 -1.32 16.08
CA ILE A 162 10.19 -1.59 14.79
C ILE A 162 9.16 -0.49 14.48
N GLU A 163 8.34 -0.10 15.46
CA GLU A 163 7.34 0.95 15.30
C GLU A 163 7.99 2.28 14.95
N LYS A 164 9.03 2.69 15.69
CA LYS A 164 9.79 3.91 15.37
C LYS A 164 10.32 3.88 13.94
N LYS A 165 10.89 2.75 13.51
CA LYS A 165 11.46 2.65 12.15
C LYS A 165 10.38 2.66 11.07
N THR A 166 9.24 2.04 11.35
CA THR A 166 8.05 2.03 10.48
C THR A 166 7.52 3.45 10.30
N GLN A 167 7.43 4.24 11.38
CA GLN A 167 7.01 5.64 11.33
C GLN A 167 7.96 6.52 10.51
N GLU A 168 9.28 6.33 10.62
CA GLU A 168 10.27 7.03 9.79
C GLU A 168 10.03 6.76 8.30
N ILE A 169 9.87 5.47 7.92
CA ILE A 169 9.63 5.09 6.51
C ILE A 169 8.29 5.63 6.01
N ARG A 170 7.25 5.64 6.85
CA ARG A 170 5.94 6.23 6.49
C ARG A 170 6.03 7.74 6.25
N LYS A 171 6.80 8.46 7.06
CA LYS A 171 7.07 9.90 6.81
C LYS A 171 7.80 10.14 5.50
N ASP A 172 8.77 9.29 5.16
CA ASP A 172 9.46 9.35 3.87
C ASP A 172 8.49 9.09 2.70
N LEU A 173 7.58 8.12 2.85
CA LEU A 173 6.52 7.84 1.88
C LEU A 173 5.55 9.02 1.73
N ASP A 174 5.20 9.71 2.81
CA ASP A 174 4.33 10.90 2.76
C ASP A 174 4.98 12.08 2.00
N SER A 175 6.31 12.13 1.98
CA SER A 175 7.09 13.13 1.24
C SER A 175 7.23 12.82 -0.26
N CYS A 176 6.88 11.60 -0.69
CA CYS A 176 6.97 11.22 -2.10
C CYS A 176 5.88 11.90 -2.96
N PRO A 177 6.11 12.05 -4.28
CA PRO A 177 5.16 12.68 -5.20
C PRO A 177 3.77 12.06 -5.15
N ARG A 178 2.73 12.89 -5.36
CA ARG A 178 1.30 12.58 -5.20
C ARG A 178 0.73 11.49 -6.11
N ILE A 179 1.54 10.79 -6.90
CA ILE A 179 1.13 9.83 -7.94
C ILE A 179 0.11 8.79 -7.42
N LEU A 180 0.18 8.44 -6.14
CA LEU A 180 -0.71 7.47 -5.52
C LEU A 180 -1.42 8.02 -4.27
N LYS A 181 -1.47 9.33 -4.04
CA LYS A 181 -2.27 9.85 -2.92
C LYS A 181 -3.74 9.77 -3.28
N ARG A 182 -4.35 8.63 -3.03
CA ARG A 182 -5.81 8.51 -2.90
C ARG A 182 -6.28 9.55 -1.90
N GLY A 183 -7.47 10.09 -2.17
CA GLY A 183 -8.11 11.17 -1.42
C GLY A 183 -7.72 11.17 0.06
N ILE A 184 -6.87 12.12 0.44
CA ILE A 184 -6.91 12.67 1.78
C ILE A 184 -8.27 13.37 1.84
N GLY A 185 -9.32 12.58 2.06
CA GLY A 185 -10.40 13.01 2.89
C GLY A 185 -9.75 13.31 4.22
N LEU A 186 -9.36 14.56 4.40
CA LEU A 186 -9.53 15.14 5.70
C LEU A 186 -11.00 14.88 6.05
N ALA A 187 -11.26 13.84 6.82
CA ALA A 187 -12.19 13.97 7.92
C ALA A 187 -11.56 14.97 8.91
N SER A 188 -11.31 16.21 8.47
CA SER A 188 -11.26 17.35 9.36
C SER A 188 -12.71 17.54 9.78
N SER A 189 -13.03 17.00 10.96
CA SER A 189 -13.68 17.77 12.01
C SER A 189 -14.39 19.03 11.50
N LEU A 190 -15.61 18.85 11.00
CA LEU A 190 -16.64 19.87 11.12
C LEU A 190 -17.38 19.55 12.43
N ASN A 191 -16.84 20.08 13.51
CA ASN A 191 -17.58 20.59 14.67
C ASN A 191 -16.97 21.94 15.01
#